data_AF-A0A7R6Z106-F1
#
_entry.id   AF-A0A7R6Z106-F1
#
_cell.length_a   1.000
_cell.length_b   1.000
_cell.length_c   1.000
_cell.angle_alpha   90.00
_cell.angle_beta   90.00
_cell.angle_gamma   90.00
#
_symmetry.space_group_name_H-M   'P 1'
#
loop_
_entity.id
_entity.type
_entity.pdbx_description
1 polymer ?
#
loop_
_entity_poly.entity_id
_entity_poly.type
_entity_poly.pdbx_seq_one_letter_code
_entity_poly.pdbx_strand_id
1 'polypeptide(L)'
;MTHWPQILAIISVVIAAIGIVHAIMTKEDVRAATGWVGVMFLSPFLGTIIYAVAGINRIRRATISAMRPLSSEAASAKHERNIVAEELIAERYGQRFSGLKTLGDRVARRALTSGNAIAILETGAEAYAAMCRAIDGAQRSILLETYIFDNDDVGRLFVDSLAGAVQRGVSVRVLIDAVGARYSVPSILGRLREAGITADLFNGNIVMGLRLPYANLRTHRKILVVDGTIAFTGGMNIRKGFSAEFAGPSSARDTHFQVTGPVVADLFSVAAEDWRFVSGELLKGDAWQVATPAAAPGQPMLARAVASGPDASIETNHNLLIGAFSVARKSIRVMSPYFLPDRELISALTTAARRGVEIDIVVPAVNNLFLVDRAMTAQFDQVLKHYCRVWRTQGSFDHSKLLSVDGLWAYIGSSNLDARSLRLNFEIDIEVLDAGFAAEIEARIGSAIASAAAVTIETLRARPFIVRLVDRVLWLGSPYL
;
A
#
# COMPACT_ATOMS: atom_id res chain seq x y z
N MET A 1 55.77 -16.61 12.38
CA MET A 1 54.34 -16.40 12.05
C MET A 1 53.46 -16.82 13.24
N THR A 2 53.68 -16.25 14.43
CA THR A 2 53.18 -16.80 15.71
C THR A 2 52.13 -15.94 16.40
N HIS A 3 51.79 -14.76 15.85
CA HIS A 3 50.86 -13.80 16.47
C HIS A 3 49.54 -13.61 15.72
N TRP A 4 49.32 -14.37 14.64
CA TRP A 4 48.11 -14.23 13.83
C TRP A 4 46.80 -14.46 14.61
N PRO A 5 46.72 -15.37 15.63
CA PRO A 5 45.49 -15.54 16.39
C PRO A 5 45.17 -14.33 17.28
N GLN A 6 46.19 -13.73 17.91
CA GLN A 6 46.02 -12.53 18.74
C GLN A 6 45.63 -11.33 17.88
N ILE A 7 46.26 -11.18 16.71
CA ILE A 7 45.91 -10.14 15.73
C ILE A 7 44.45 -10.31 15.28
N LEU A 8 44.03 -11.53 14.93
CA LEU A 8 42.65 -11.80 14.51
C LEU A 8 41.65 -11.54 15.64
N ALA A 9 41.97 -11.92 16.87
CA ALA A 9 41.13 -11.66 18.04
C ALA A 9 40.95 -10.15 18.27
N ILE A 10 42.04 -9.37 18.28
CA ILE A 10 42.00 -7.91 18.45
C ILE A 10 41.18 -7.28 17.32
N ILE A 11 41.43 -7.66 16.06
CA ILE A 11 40.66 -7.15 14.91
C ILE A 11 39.17 -7.46 15.08
N SER A 12 38.81 -8.68 15.49
CA SER A 12 37.40 -9.05 15.69
C SER A 12 36.71 -8.20 16.75
N VAL A 13 37.40 -7.89 17.85
CA VAL A 13 36.88 -7.06 18.95
C VAL A 13 36.74 -5.62 18.50
N VAL A 14 37.73 -5.06 17.79
CA VAL A 14 37.68 -3.69 17.27
C VAL A 14 36.54 -3.53 16.26
N ILE A 15 36.41 -4.48 15.32
CA ILE A 15 35.33 -4.48 14.33
C ILE A 15 33.96 -4.56 15.03
N ALA A 16 33.81 -5.44 16.01
CA ALA A 16 32.58 -5.55 16.79
C ALA A 16 32.27 -4.27 17.59
N ALA A 17 33.27 -3.65 18.21
CA ALA A 17 33.09 -2.39 18.94
C ALA A 17 32.57 -1.28 18.01
N ILE A 18 33.15 -1.15 16.80
CA ILE A 18 32.67 -0.21 15.78
C ILE A 18 31.23 -0.54 15.37
N GLY A 19 30.92 -1.81 15.11
CA GLY A 19 29.58 -2.26 14.74
C GLY A 19 28.54 -1.98 15.84
N ILE A 20 28.89 -2.24 17.10
CA ILE A 20 28.07 -1.97 18.29
C ILE A 20 27.82 -0.47 18.44
N VAL A 21 28.86 0.36 18.38
CA VAL A 21 28.72 1.82 18.43
C VAL A 21 27.81 2.29 17.29
N HIS A 22 28.00 1.79 16.07
CA HIS A 22 27.12 2.12 14.95
C HIS A 22 25.67 1.70 15.24
N ALA A 23 25.42 0.49 15.76
CA ALA A 23 24.07 0.03 16.10
C ALA A 23 23.42 0.91 17.16
N ILE A 24 24.13 1.26 18.23
CA ILE A 24 23.64 2.13 19.30
C ILE A 24 23.31 3.52 18.77
N MET A 25 24.15 4.07 17.89
CA MET A 25 24.00 5.45 17.41
C MET A 25 22.99 5.61 16.25
N THR A 26 22.61 4.52 15.58
CA THR A 26 21.80 4.61 14.34
C THR A 26 20.46 3.89 14.40
N LYS A 27 20.24 2.99 15.36
CA LYS A 27 18.98 2.25 15.50
C LYS A 27 18.00 3.02 16.36
N GLU A 28 16.85 3.34 15.79
CA GLU A 28 15.73 4.00 16.50
C GLU A 28 14.97 3.04 17.42
N ASP A 29 14.91 1.74 17.07
CA ASP A 29 14.26 0.71 17.89
C ASP A 29 15.27 0.05 18.84
N VAL A 30 15.02 0.18 20.15
CA VAL A 30 15.87 -0.37 21.21
C VAL A 30 15.98 -1.89 21.12
N ARG A 31 14.89 -2.62 20.83
CA ARG A 31 14.91 -4.09 20.74
C ARG A 31 15.79 -4.54 19.57
N ALA A 32 15.66 -3.87 18.43
CA ALA A 32 16.50 -4.14 17.26
C ALA A 32 17.97 -3.80 17.56
N ALA A 33 18.24 -2.67 18.22
CA ALA A 33 19.58 -2.29 18.65
C ALA A 33 20.19 -3.34 19.59
N THR A 34 19.49 -3.70 20.67
CA THR A 34 19.92 -4.72 21.63
C THR A 34 20.14 -6.09 20.96
N GLY A 35 19.28 -6.48 20.01
CA GLY A 35 19.46 -7.71 19.24
C GLY A 35 20.76 -7.73 18.44
N TRP A 36 21.01 -6.67 17.66
CA TRP A 36 22.25 -6.56 16.87
C TRP A 36 23.49 -6.46 17.74
N VAL A 37 23.42 -5.70 18.83
CA VAL A 37 24.48 -5.59 19.83
C VAL A 37 24.76 -6.97 20.45
N GLY A 38 23.74 -7.73 20.83
CA GLY A 38 23.87 -9.09 21.36
C GLY A 38 24.52 -10.06 20.36
N VAL A 39 24.11 -10.02 19.09
CA VAL A 39 24.72 -10.83 18.02
C VAL A 39 26.21 -10.51 17.84
N MET A 40 26.58 -9.22 17.85
CA MET A 40 27.98 -8.80 17.77
C MET A 40 28.77 -9.12 19.05
N PHE A 41 28.15 -9.11 20.23
CA PHE A 41 28.80 -9.55 21.47
C PHE A 41 29.07 -11.06 21.48
N LEU A 42 28.09 -11.87 21.08
CA LEU A 42 28.21 -13.34 21.07
C LEU A 42 29.11 -13.84 19.94
N SER A 43 29.17 -13.13 18.82
CA SER A 43 30.02 -13.45 17.69
C SER A 43 30.64 -12.18 17.10
N PRO A 44 31.76 -11.66 17.66
CA PRO A 44 32.37 -10.40 17.24
C PRO A 44 32.67 -10.31 15.75
N PHE A 45 33.18 -11.39 15.16
CA PHE A 45 33.51 -11.41 13.74
C PHE A 45 32.27 -11.63 12.86
N LEU A 46 31.61 -12.79 12.99
CA LEU A 46 30.50 -13.17 12.12
C LEU A 46 29.27 -12.29 12.36
N GLY A 47 28.97 -11.97 13.62
CA GLY A 47 27.86 -11.09 14.00
C GLY A 47 27.99 -9.69 13.39
N THR A 48 29.22 -9.15 13.33
CA THR A 48 29.44 -7.84 12.69
C THR A 48 29.30 -7.91 11.17
N ILE A 49 29.71 -9.01 10.53
CA ILE A 49 29.49 -9.23 9.09
C ILE A 49 27.99 -9.31 8.80
N ILE A 50 27.24 -10.10 9.58
CA ILE A 50 25.78 -10.21 9.43
C ILE A 50 25.12 -8.84 9.66
N TYR A 51 25.54 -8.10 10.68
CA TYR A 51 25.07 -6.74 10.93
C TYR A 51 25.38 -5.79 9.77
N ALA A 52 26.58 -5.85 9.19
CA ALA A 52 26.96 -5.01 8.08
C ALA A 52 26.12 -5.28 6.81
N VAL A 53 25.68 -6.52 6.63
CA VAL A 53 24.85 -6.94 5.49
C VAL A 53 23.37 -6.65 5.72
N ALA A 54 22.83 -7.02 6.88
CA ALA A 54 21.38 -7.02 7.15
C ALA A 54 20.93 -5.95 8.17
N GLY A 55 21.83 -5.52 9.06
CA GLY A 55 21.54 -4.56 10.11
C GLY A 55 21.74 -3.10 9.70
N ILE A 56 22.66 -2.78 8.80
CA ILE A 56 22.86 -1.40 8.34
C ILE A 56 21.82 -1.09 7.24
N ASN A 57 20.92 -0.14 7.52
CA ASN A 57 20.01 0.35 6.49
C ASN A 57 20.77 1.25 5.51
N ARG A 58 21.20 0.70 4.38
CA ARG A 58 21.98 1.41 3.35
C ARG A 58 21.11 2.27 2.43
N ILE A 59 19.78 2.13 2.51
CA ILE A 59 18.84 3.04 1.88
C ILE A 59 18.73 4.28 2.78
N ARG A 60 19.46 5.35 2.44
CA ARG A 60 19.22 6.63 3.11
C ARG A 60 17.95 7.25 2.54
N ARG A 61 16.94 7.42 3.40
CA ARG A 61 15.70 8.16 3.13
C ARG A 61 15.97 9.48 2.39
N ALA A 62 17.02 10.19 2.79
CA ALA A 62 17.47 11.44 2.17
C ALA A 62 17.87 11.28 0.70
N THR A 63 18.49 10.16 0.31
CA THR A 63 18.89 9.90 -1.08
C THR A 63 17.66 9.63 -1.96
N ILE A 64 16.72 8.79 -1.50
CA ILE A 64 15.47 8.56 -2.25
C ILE A 64 14.66 9.87 -2.33
N SER A 65 14.56 10.61 -1.23
CA SER A 65 13.82 11.89 -1.19
C SER A 65 14.47 12.97 -2.06
N ALA A 66 15.80 13.01 -2.15
CA ALA A 66 16.51 13.92 -3.04
C ALA A 66 16.34 13.56 -4.52
N MET A 67 16.18 12.27 -4.83
CA MET A 67 15.90 11.78 -6.19
C MET A 67 14.42 11.91 -6.57
N ARG A 68 13.53 12.01 -5.58
CA ARG A 68 12.09 12.27 -5.73
C ARG A 68 11.72 13.61 -5.07
N PRO A 69 12.21 14.76 -5.58
CA PRO A 69 11.84 16.04 -5.02
C PRO A 69 10.33 16.20 -5.13
N LEU A 70 9.67 16.40 -3.98
CA LEU A 70 8.23 16.62 -3.89
C LEU A 70 7.88 17.82 -4.77
N SER A 71 7.25 17.59 -5.90
CA SER A 71 6.87 18.66 -6.81
C SER A 71 5.54 19.27 -6.35
N SER A 72 5.54 19.89 -5.17
CA SER A 72 4.32 20.40 -4.55
C SER A 72 3.82 21.72 -5.17
N GLU A 73 4.65 22.46 -5.90
CA GLU A 73 4.28 23.84 -6.30
C GLU A 73 3.29 23.92 -7.47
N ALA A 74 3.39 23.03 -8.46
CA ALA A 74 2.56 23.16 -9.67
C ALA A 74 1.15 22.57 -9.54
N ALA A 75 0.99 21.50 -8.74
CA ALA A 75 -0.31 20.84 -8.52
C ALA A 75 -1.10 21.46 -7.36
N SER A 76 -0.43 21.94 -6.30
CA SER A 76 -1.10 22.54 -5.13
C SER A 76 -1.65 23.94 -5.41
N ALA A 77 -0.95 24.75 -6.21
CA ALA A 77 -1.35 26.14 -6.48
C ALA A 77 -2.68 26.26 -7.27
N LYS A 78 -3.14 25.21 -7.95
CA LYS A 78 -4.39 25.23 -8.74
C LYS A 78 -5.63 24.77 -7.99
N HIS A 79 -5.50 24.18 -6.80
CA HIS A 79 -6.60 23.52 -6.09
C HIS A 79 -7.03 24.18 -4.77
N GLU A 80 -6.50 25.36 -4.44
CA GLU A 80 -6.86 26.09 -3.20
C GLU A 80 -8.38 26.26 -3.00
N ARG A 81 -9.13 26.42 -4.09
CA ARG A 81 -10.60 26.58 -4.06
C ARG A 81 -11.38 25.35 -3.63
N ASN A 82 -10.80 24.15 -3.73
CA ASN A 82 -11.47 22.89 -3.38
C ASN A 82 -11.05 22.37 -2.00
N ILE A 83 -10.07 23.02 -1.36
CA ILE A 83 -9.60 22.66 -0.01
C ILE A 83 -10.76 22.81 0.97
N VAL A 84 -10.99 21.76 1.74
CA VAL A 84 -12.07 21.72 2.71
C VAL A 84 -11.75 22.62 3.90
N ALA A 85 -12.71 23.47 4.29
CA ALA A 85 -12.66 24.25 5.52
C ALA A 85 -12.89 23.34 6.75
N GLU A 86 -12.20 23.60 7.86
CA GLU A 86 -12.34 22.79 9.08
C GLU A 86 -13.75 22.89 9.69
N GLU A 87 -14.41 24.04 9.51
CA GLU A 87 -15.78 24.31 9.94
C GLU A 87 -16.78 23.36 9.28
N LEU A 88 -16.62 23.10 7.97
CA LEU A 88 -17.48 22.16 7.24
C LEU A 88 -17.36 20.74 7.80
N ILE A 89 -16.15 20.34 8.19
CA ILE A 89 -15.93 19.00 8.78
C ILE A 89 -16.57 18.91 10.16
N ALA A 90 -16.36 19.95 10.98
CA ALA A 90 -16.93 20.02 12.32
C ALA A 90 -18.46 19.97 12.29
N GLU A 91 -19.09 20.69 11.36
CA GLU A 91 -20.53 20.75 11.19
C GLU A 91 -21.10 19.40 10.71
N ARG A 92 -20.49 18.79 9.69
CA ARG A 92 -21.07 17.62 9.01
C ARG A 92 -20.67 16.27 9.61
N TYR A 93 -19.46 16.16 10.16
CA TYR A 93 -18.91 14.88 10.65
C TYR A 93 -18.54 14.94 12.14
N GLY A 94 -18.49 16.14 12.71
CA GLY A 94 -18.19 16.40 14.12
C GLY A 94 -16.72 16.78 14.35
N GLN A 95 -16.50 17.55 15.42
CA GLN A 95 -15.21 18.14 15.81
C GLN A 95 -14.02 17.16 15.83
N ARG A 96 -14.27 15.87 16.09
CA ARG A 96 -13.22 14.84 16.12
C ARG A 96 -12.53 14.66 14.75
N PHE A 97 -13.24 14.83 13.65
CA PHE A 97 -12.67 14.67 12.31
C PHE A 97 -11.92 15.90 11.85
N SER A 98 -12.14 17.08 12.45
CA SER A 98 -11.31 18.26 12.18
C SER A 98 -9.85 18.00 12.57
N GLY A 99 -9.62 17.40 13.75
CA GLY A 99 -8.28 16.96 14.16
C GLY A 99 -7.67 15.90 13.22
N LEU A 100 -8.48 14.96 12.72
CA LEU A 100 -8.02 13.97 11.74
C LEU A 100 -7.63 14.63 10.41
N LYS A 101 -8.41 15.59 9.93
CA LYS A 101 -8.09 16.39 8.75
C LYS A 101 -6.76 17.12 8.92
N THR A 102 -6.57 17.84 10.03
CA THR A 102 -5.31 18.57 10.32
C THR A 102 -4.10 17.63 10.36
N LEU A 103 -4.21 16.49 11.05
CA LEU A 103 -3.17 15.45 11.06
C LEU A 103 -2.86 15.00 9.63
N GLY A 104 -3.93 14.68 8.93
CA GLY A 104 -3.92 14.19 7.58
C GLY A 104 -3.22 15.11 6.58
N ASP A 105 -3.56 16.40 6.57
CA ASP A 105 -3.00 17.39 5.67
C ASP A 105 -1.48 17.50 5.86
N ARG A 106 -0.99 17.30 7.10
CA ARG A 106 0.43 17.32 7.45
C ARG A 106 1.16 16.05 7.03
N VAL A 107 0.58 14.87 7.32
CA VAL A 107 1.26 13.59 7.03
C VAL A 107 1.21 13.25 5.55
N ALA A 108 0.06 13.42 4.89
CA ALA A 108 -0.12 13.13 3.47
C ALA A 108 0.50 14.20 2.56
N ARG A 109 0.75 15.40 3.12
CA ARG A 109 1.25 16.59 2.39
C ARG A 109 0.36 16.94 1.19
N ARG A 110 -0.93 16.65 1.32
CA ARG A 110 -2.00 16.88 0.36
C ARG A 110 -3.23 17.29 1.15
N ALA A 111 -3.89 18.35 0.70
CA ALA A 111 -5.07 18.85 1.36
C ALA A 111 -6.26 17.92 1.09
N LEU A 112 -7.13 17.74 2.08
CA LEU A 112 -8.45 17.15 1.86
C LEU A 112 -9.28 18.07 0.94
N THR A 113 -9.80 17.53 -0.17
CA THR A 113 -10.57 18.30 -1.17
C THR A 113 -12.02 17.86 -1.24
N SER A 114 -12.92 18.75 -1.65
CA SER A 114 -14.34 18.48 -1.94
C SER A 114 -14.60 18.34 -3.44
N GLY A 115 -15.81 17.93 -3.82
CA GLY A 115 -16.20 17.79 -5.24
C GLY A 115 -15.60 16.56 -5.93
N ASN A 116 -15.24 15.54 -5.14
CA ASN A 116 -14.81 14.24 -5.65
C ASN A 116 -16.02 13.33 -5.87
N ALA A 117 -15.85 12.30 -6.69
CA ALA A 117 -16.79 11.19 -6.78
C ALA A 117 -16.03 9.89 -6.99
N ILE A 118 -16.41 8.86 -6.23
CA ILE A 118 -15.78 7.54 -6.23
C ILE A 118 -16.89 6.50 -6.45
N ALA A 119 -16.74 5.69 -7.49
CA ALA A 119 -17.58 4.54 -7.74
C ALA A 119 -16.82 3.24 -7.43
N ILE A 120 -17.48 2.32 -6.72
CA ILE A 120 -16.94 1.01 -6.34
C ILE A 120 -17.06 0.06 -7.54
N LEU A 121 -15.99 -0.65 -7.85
CA LEU A 121 -15.93 -1.72 -8.85
C LEU A 121 -15.67 -3.02 -8.10
N GLU A 122 -16.68 -3.87 -7.99
CA GLU A 122 -16.70 -4.98 -7.03
C GLU A 122 -15.97 -6.22 -7.52
N THR A 123 -15.87 -6.37 -8.85
CA THR A 123 -15.34 -7.55 -9.51
C THR A 123 -14.28 -7.18 -10.54
N GLY A 124 -13.42 -8.14 -10.89
CA GLY A 124 -12.45 -7.94 -11.97
C GLY A 124 -13.11 -7.65 -13.31
N ALA A 125 -14.25 -8.29 -13.61
CA ALA A 125 -14.99 -8.03 -14.84
C ALA A 125 -15.47 -6.56 -14.92
N GLU A 126 -16.06 -6.03 -13.86
CA GLU A 126 -16.46 -4.61 -13.79
C GLU A 126 -15.27 -3.67 -13.91
N ALA A 127 -14.21 -3.94 -13.14
CA ALA A 127 -13.04 -3.10 -13.08
C ALA A 127 -12.28 -3.05 -14.41
N TYR A 128 -11.98 -4.20 -15.00
CA TYR A 128 -11.28 -4.30 -16.29
C TYR A 128 -12.10 -3.68 -17.41
N ALA A 129 -13.41 -3.93 -17.46
CA ALA A 129 -14.27 -3.34 -18.47
C ALA A 129 -14.35 -1.80 -18.34
N ALA A 130 -14.42 -1.26 -17.12
CA ALA A 130 -14.42 0.18 -16.89
C ALA A 130 -13.09 0.83 -17.29
N MET A 131 -11.96 0.21 -16.92
CA MET A 131 -10.63 0.68 -17.29
C MET A 131 -10.40 0.66 -18.81
N CYS A 132 -10.73 -0.44 -19.48
CA CYS A 132 -10.63 -0.54 -20.95
C CYS A 132 -11.53 0.48 -21.65
N ARG A 133 -12.79 0.66 -21.21
CA ARG A 133 -13.67 1.71 -21.77
C ARG A 133 -13.08 3.11 -21.63
N ALA A 134 -12.45 3.41 -20.48
CA ALA A 134 -11.78 4.70 -20.30
C ALA A 134 -10.59 4.86 -21.25
N ILE A 135 -9.75 3.82 -21.39
CA ILE A 135 -8.62 3.80 -22.34
C ILE A 135 -9.09 3.96 -23.79
N ASP A 136 -10.15 3.26 -24.17
CA ASP A 136 -10.72 3.32 -25.52
C ASP A 136 -11.34 4.69 -25.84
N GLY A 137 -11.86 5.38 -24.82
CA GLY A 137 -12.38 6.74 -24.91
C GLY A 137 -11.33 7.85 -24.83
N ALA A 138 -10.08 7.53 -24.46
CA ALA A 138 -9.02 8.51 -24.23
C ALA A 138 -8.70 9.34 -25.48
N GLN A 139 -8.48 10.65 -25.28
CA GLN A 139 -8.23 11.64 -26.32
C GLN A 139 -6.84 12.28 -26.25
N ARG A 140 -6.21 12.31 -25.08
CA ARG A 140 -4.98 13.09 -24.83
C ARG A 140 -3.88 12.23 -24.25
N SER A 141 -4.13 11.58 -23.12
CA SER A 141 -3.11 10.82 -22.42
C SER A 141 -3.62 9.69 -21.55
N ILE A 142 -2.77 8.69 -21.37
CA ILE A 142 -2.97 7.58 -20.46
C ILE A 142 -1.67 7.39 -19.67
N LEU A 143 -1.77 7.42 -18.35
CA LEU A 143 -0.70 7.06 -17.43
C LEU A 143 -1.15 5.86 -16.60
N LEU A 144 -0.50 4.72 -16.79
CA LEU A 144 -0.77 3.48 -16.06
C LEU A 144 0.45 3.11 -15.22
N GLU A 145 0.27 2.96 -13.92
CA GLU A 145 1.22 2.37 -12.98
C GLU A 145 0.57 1.15 -12.34
N THR A 146 1.25 0.00 -12.34
CA THR A 146 0.74 -1.22 -11.70
C THR A 146 1.86 -2.10 -11.16
N TYR A 147 1.56 -2.84 -10.08
CA TYR A 147 2.45 -3.87 -9.56
C TYR A 147 2.56 -5.04 -10.55
N ILE A 148 1.48 -5.79 -10.75
CA ILE A 148 1.45 -6.94 -11.68
C ILE A 148 0.63 -6.59 -12.92
N PHE A 149 1.23 -6.90 -14.08
CA PHE A 149 0.61 -6.89 -15.39
C PHE A 149 1.00 -8.20 -16.08
N ASP A 150 0.14 -9.22 -15.93
CA ASP A 150 0.41 -10.56 -16.43
C ASP A 150 0.21 -10.63 -17.95
N ASN A 151 1.07 -11.40 -18.63
CA ASN A 151 0.90 -11.76 -20.05
C ASN A 151 -0.13 -12.88 -20.24
N ASP A 152 -1.38 -12.61 -19.90
CA ASP A 152 -2.51 -13.51 -20.01
C ASP A 152 -3.69 -12.88 -20.78
N ASP A 153 -4.87 -13.51 -20.75
CA ASP A 153 -6.04 -13.05 -21.50
C ASP A 153 -6.47 -11.64 -21.08
N VAL A 154 -6.49 -11.33 -19.78
CA VAL A 154 -6.78 -9.97 -19.29
C VAL A 154 -5.69 -9.01 -19.70
N GLY A 155 -4.42 -9.41 -19.58
CA GLY A 155 -3.32 -8.56 -20.00
C GLY A 155 -3.38 -8.17 -21.48
N ARG A 156 -3.79 -9.10 -22.36
CA ARG A 156 -3.97 -8.85 -23.79
C ARG A 156 -5.08 -7.83 -24.06
N LEU A 157 -6.20 -7.91 -23.34
CA LEU A 157 -7.27 -6.89 -23.45
C LEU A 157 -6.74 -5.48 -23.19
N PHE A 158 -5.92 -5.31 -22.16
CA PHE A 158 -5.31 -4.01 -21.86
C PHE A 158 -4.31 -3.59 -22.94
N VAL A 159 -3.46 -4.50 -23.43
CA VAL A 159 -2.53 -4.18 -24.52
C VAL A 159 -3.28 -3.72 -25.77
N ASP A 160 -4.37 -4.41 -26.14
CA ASP A 160 -5.17 -4.09 -27.33
C ASP A 160 -5.82 -2.69 -27.20
N SER A 161 -6.45 -2.40 -26.06
CA SER A 161 -7.01 -1.06 -25.78
C SER A 161 -5.94 0.04 -25.80
N LEU A 162 -4.79 -0.19 -25.15
CA LEU A 162 -3.67 0.78 -25.12
C LEU A 162 -3.07 0.98 -26.52
N ALA A 163 -2.93 -0.08 -27.31
CA ALA A 163 -2.45 -0.01 -28.68
C ALA A 163 -3.41 0.79 -29.56
N GLY A 164 -4.72 0.59 -29.40
CA GLY A 164 -5.74 1.41 -30.04
C GLY A 164 -5.61 2.89 -29.69
N ALA A 165 -5.32 3.22 -28.43
CA ALA A 165 -5.08 4.60 -28.01
C ALA A 165 -3.83 5.21 -28.66
N VAL A 166 -2.72 4.45 -28.72
CA VAL A 166 -1.49 4.88 -29.42
C VAL A 166 -1.77 5.16 -30.90
N GLN A 167 -2.55 4.30 -31.58
CA GLN A 167 -2.93 4.50 -32.99
C GLN A 167 -3.77 5.75 -33.21
N ARG A 168 -4.59 6.16 -32.23
CA ARG A 168 -5.34 7.43 -32.25
C ARG A 168 -4.47 8.65 -31.93
N GLY A 169 -3.19 8.48 -31.62
CA GLY A 169 -2.26 9.55 -31.25
C GLY A 169 -2.29 9.95 -29.78
N VAL A 170 -2.93 9.15 -28.91
CA VAL A 170 -2.95 9.39 -27.45
C VAL A 170 -1.55 9.14 -26.86
N SER A 171 -1.10 10.02 -25.96
CA SER A 171 0.17 9.85 -25.25
C SER A 171 0.04 8.78 -24.17
N VAL A 172 0.63 7.60 -24.37
CA VAL A 172 0.54 6.46 -23.42
C VAL A 172 1.85 6.22 -22.70
N ARG A 173 1.81 6.09 -21.37
CA ARG A 173 2.93 5.69 -20.50
C ARG A 173 2.51 4.58 -19.55
N VAL A 174 3.29 3.50 -19.51
CA VAL A 174 3.03 2.32 -18.67
C VAL A 174 4.23 2.01 -17.78
N LEU A 175 4.04 2.07 -16.48
CA LEU A 175 5.03 1.72 -15.47
C LEU A 175 4.63 0.41 -14.78
N ILE A 176 5.53 -0.56 -14.79
CA ILE A 176 5.31 -1.86 -14.15
C ILE A 176 6.41 -2.12 -13.12
N ASP A 177 6.07 -2.68 -11.96
CA ASP A 177 7.09 -3.09 -11.00
C ASP A 177 7.98 -4.21 -11.54
N ALA A 178 9.30 -4.10 -11.35
CA ALA A 178 10.26 -5.08 -11.86
C ALA A 178 10.11 -6.49 -11.26
N VAL A 179 9.60 -6.62 -10.02
CA VAL A 179 9.28 -7.92 -9.42
C VAL A 179 7.94 -8.42 -9.97
N GLY A 180 6.95 -7.52 -10.04
CA GLY A 180 5.63 -7.79 -10.61
C GLY A 180 5.68 -8.31 -12.06
N ALA A 181 6.53 -7.73 -12.91
CA ALA A 181 6.71 -8.13 -14.30
C ALA A 181 7.27 -9.56 -14.49
N ARG A 182 7.79 -10.18 -13.44
CA ARG A 182 8.37 -11.55 -13.45
C ARG A 182 7.35 -12.63 -13.11
N TYR A 183 6.12 -12.28 -12.72
CA TYR A 183 5.06 -13.27 -12.45
C TYR A 183 4.55 -13.95 -13.73
N SER A 184 4.74 -13.34 -14.90
CA SER A 184 4.45 -13.94 -16.20
C SER A 184 5.72 -14.17 -17.03
N VAL A 185 5.87 -15.37 -17.59
CA VAL A 185 6.96 -15.73 -18.53
C VAL A 185 6.35 -16.26 -19.83
N PRO A 186 6.58 -15.60 -21.00
CA PRO A 186 7.32 -14.35 -21.16
C PRO A 186 6.58 -13.14 -20.55
N SER A 187 7.34 -12.12 -20.13
CA SER A 187 6.78 -10.88 -19.56
C SER A 187 5.93 -10.11 -20.58
N ILE A 188 4.93 -9.36 -20.10
CA ILE A 188 4.06 -8.51 -20.94
C ILE A 188 4.82 -7.40 -21.69
N LEU A 189 5.99 -7.00 -21.19
CA LEU A 189 6.80 -5.92 -21.76
C LEU A 189 7.12 -6.11 -23.25
N GLY A 190 7.29 -7.35 -23.70
CA GLY A 190 7.51 -7.66 -25.12
C GLY A 190 6.32 -7.20 -25.97
N ARG A 191 5.09 -7.54 -25.54
CA ARG A 191 3.86 -7.15 -26.23
C ARG A 191 3.62 -5.64 -26.21
N LEU A 192 3.88 -4.99 -25.08
CA LEU A 192 3.78 -3.53 -24.99
C LEU A 192 4.72 -2.85 -26.00
N ARG A 193 5.97 -3.34 -26.11
CA ARG A 193 6.93 -2.83 -27.09
C ARG A 193 6.51 -3.10 -28.53
N GLU A 194 6.05 -4.32 -28.84
CA GLU A 194 5.56 -4.69 -30.17
C GLU A 194 4.36 -3.83 -30.60
N ALA A 195 3.51 -3.43 -29.65
CA ALA A 195 2.37 -2.54 -29.86
C ALA A 195 2.73 -1.04 -29.91
N GLY A 196 4.01 -0.68 -29.81
CA GLY A 196 4.46 0.73 -29.81
C GLY A 196 4.15 1.50 -28.52
N ILE A 197 3.78 0.81 -27.45
CA ILE A 197 3.45 1.42 -26.15
C ILE A 197 4.74 1.73 -25.41
N THR A 198 4.89 2.97 -24.94
CA THR A 198 6.04 3.39 -24.13
C THR A 198 5.88 2.86 -22.70
N ALA A 199 6.68 1.85 -22.36
CA ALA A 199 6.65 1.19 -21.06
C ALA A 199 8.04 1.12 -20.40
N ASP A 200 8.08 1.21 -19.08
CA ASP A 200 9.31 1.11 -18.27
C ASP A 200 9.09 0.27 -17.00
N LEU A 201 10.19 -0.10 -16.34
CA LEU A 201 10.20 -0.93 -15.13
C LEU A 201 10.63 -0.13 -13.90
N PHE A 202 9.73 -0.03 -12.93
CA PHE A 202 10.07 0.50 -11.61
C PHE A 202 11.13 -0.39 -10.97
N ASN A 203 12.28 0.20 -10.67
CA ASN A 203 13.44 -0.49 -10.10
C ASN A 203 14.00 -1.63 -10.98
N GLY A 204 13.95 -1.53 -12.31
CA GLY A 204 14.41 -2.58 -13.25
C GLY A 204 15.90 -2.99 -13.15
N ASN A 205 16.78 -2.12 -12.62
CA ASN A 205 18.24 -2.33 -12.59
C ASN A 205 18.78 -3.12 -11.38
N ILE A 206 17.96 -3.98 -10.75
CA ILE A 206 18.34 -4.78 -9.56
C ILE A 206 19.57 -5.68 -9.82
N VAL A 207 19.85 -6.05 -11.07
CA VAL A 207 20.89 -7.04 -11.43
C VAL A 207 22.31 -6.45 -11.49
N MET A 208 22.49 -5.12 -11.60
CA MET A 208 23.83 -4.51 -11.46
C MET A 208 24.12 -4.28 -9.97
N GLY A 209 25.13 -4.96 -9.44
CA GLY A 209 25.51 -5.06 -8.01
C GLY A 209 25.70 -3.77 -7.19
N LEU A 210 25.45 -2.60 -7.78
CA LEU A 210 25.43 -1.29 -7.12
C LEU A 210 24.05 -0.90 -6.54
N ARG A 211 22.97 -1.65 -6.82
CA ARG A 211 21.59 -1.33 -6.34
C ARG A 211 20.96 -2.34 -5.38
N LEU A 212 21.71 -3.30 -4.83
CA LEU A 212 21.20 -4.25 -3.82
C LEU A 212 20.43 -3.61 -2.64
N PRO A 213 20.83 -2.45 -2.09
CA PRO A 213 20.04 -1.78 -1.05
C PRO A 213 18.62 -1.45 -1.51
N TYR A 214 18.44 -1.07 -2.78
CA TYR A 214 17.16 -0.70 -3.37
C TYR A 214 16.34 -1.90 -3.83
N ALA A 215 16.86 -3.13 -3.79
CA ALA A 215 16.16 -4.33 -4.29
C ALA A 215 14.84 -4.62 -3.56
N ASN A 216 14.66 -4.08 -2.35
CA ASN A 216 13.42 -4.20 -1.59
C ASN A 216 12.37 -3.13 -1.97
N LEU A 217 12.75 -2.08 -2.69
CA LEU A 217 11.81 -1.06 -3.17
C LEU A 217 10.93 -1.65 -4.26
N ARG A 218 9.62 -1.59 -4.03
CA ARG A 218 8.60 -2.03 -4.97
C ARG A 218 7.52 -0.97 -5.07
N THR A 219 7.05 -0.70 -6.28
CA THR A 219 5.78 -0.01 -6.42
C THR A 219 4.66 -1.03 -6.31
N HIS A 220 3.86 -0.90 -5.26
CA HIS A 220 2.66 -1.70 -5.07
C HIS A 220 1.40 -0.89 -5.40
N ARG A 221 1.58 0.29 -6.02
CA ARG A 221 0.49 1.15 -6.48
C ARG A 221 -0.19 0.57 -7.70
N LYS A 222 -1.50 0.80 -7.82
CA LYS A 222 -2.28 0.56 -9.03
C LYS A 222 -3.01 1.85 -9.35
N ILE A 223 -2.54 2.58 -10.34
CA ILE A 223 -3.06 3.88 -10.74
C ILE A 223 -3.21 3.87 -12.26
N LEU A 224 -4.41 4.13 -12.75
CA LEU A 224 -4.65 4.46 -14.15
C LEU A 224 -5.24 5.86 -14.19
N VAL A 225 -4.61 6.80 -14.86
CA VAL A 225 -5.16 8.13 -15.12
C VAL A 225 -5.39 8.28 -16.61
N VAL A 226 -6.62 8.67 -17.00
CA VAL A 226 -7.00 8.91 -18.39
C VAL A 226 -7.39 10.38 -18.56
N ASP A 227 -6.71 11.03 -19.50
CA ASP A 227 -6.89 12.43 -19.89
C ASP A 227 -6.85 13.41 -18.71
N GLY A 228 -6.27 13.03 -17.56
CA GLY A 228 -6.29 13.84 -16.34
C GLY A 228 -7.70 14.18 -15.83
N THR A 229 -8.73 13.41 -16.19
CA THR A 229 -10.14 13.65 -15.83
C THR A 229 -10.74 12.53 -14.97
N ILE A 230 -10.33 11.29 -15.26
CA ILE A 230 -10.78 10.08 -14.59
C ILE A 230 -9.55 9.27 -14.17
N ALA A 231 -9.61 8.68 -12.99
CA ALA A 231 -8.59 7.79 -12.48
C ALA A 231 -9.18 6.49 -11.95
N PHE A 232 -8.37 5.46 -11.89
CA PHE A 232 -8.68 4.19 -11.24
C PHE A 232 -7.59 3.83 -10.26
N THR A 233 -7.98 3.34 -9.08
CA THR A 233 -7.05 2.83 -8.08
C THR A 233 -7.71 1.79 -7.16
N GLY A 234 -6.92 1.04 -6.39
CA GLY A 234 -7.41 -0.01 -5.50
C GLY A 234 -6.42 -1.17 -5.33
N GLY A 235 -6.92 -2.35 -4.95
CA GLY A 235 -6.08 -3.52 -4.66
C GLY A 235 -5.72 -4.36 -5.89
N MET A 236 -6.53 -4.25 -6.95
CA MET A 236 -6.55 -5.19 -8.07
C MET A 236 -5.34 -5.05 -9.01
N ASN A 237 -4.70 -6.17 -9.33
CA ASN A 237 -3.66 -6.23 -10.37
C ASN A 237 -4.28 -6.57 -11.74
N ILE A 238 -3.54 -6.36 -12.84
CA ILE A 238 -3.99 -6.74 -14.19
C ILE A 238 -3.59 -8.20 -14.44
N ARG A 239 -4.53 -9.12 -14.20
CA ARG A 239 -4.34 -10.56 -14.40
C ARG A 239 -5.67 -11.31 -14.45
N LYS A 240 -5.70 -12.43 -15.16
CA LYS A 240 -6.89 -13.28 -15.31
C LYS A 240 -7.45 -13.84 -14.00
N GLY A 241 -6.61 -13.93 -12.96
CA GLY A 241 -6.98 -14.46 -11.65
C GLY A 241 -8.12 -13.72 -10.94
N PHE A 242 -8.42 -12.47 -11.30
CA PHE A 242 -9.56 -11.72 -10.77
C PHE A 242 -10.79 -11.73 -11.69
N SER A 243 -10.70 -12.36 -12.86
CA SER A 243 -11.81 -12.47 -13.80
C SER A 243 -12.46 -13.84 -13.68
N ALA A 244 -13.73 -13.87 -13.29
CA ALA A 244 -14.52 -15.10 -13.28
C ALA A 244 -14.68 -15.70 -14.69
N GLU A 245 -14.65 -14.88 -15.74
CA GLU A 245 -14.69 -15.33 -17.14
C GLU A 245 -13.50 -16.24 -17.47
N PHE A 246 -12.30 -15.89 -17.00
CA PHE A 246 -11.06 -16.61 -17.33
C PHE A 246 -10.60 -17.60 -16.26
N ALA A 247 -10.85 -17.31 -14.98
CA ALA A 247 -10.42 -18.13 -13.85
C ALA A 247 -11.56 -18.95 -13.22
N GLY A 248 -12.81 -18.74 -13.66
CA GLY A 248 -13.96 -19.48 -13.16
C GLY A 248 -14.30 -19.20 -11.68
N PRO A 249 -14.93 -20.17 -11.00
CA PRO A 249 -15.40 -20.01 -9.61
C PRO A 249 -14.29 -19.75 -8.57
N SER A 250 -13.04 -20.10 -8.89
CA SER A 250 -11.88 -19.89 -8.01
C SER A 250 -11.21 -18.53 -8.20
N SER A 251 -11.79 -17.65 -9.04
CA SER A 251 -11.31 -16.27 -9.19
C SER A 251 -11.21 -15.55 -7.85
N ALA A 252 -10.08 -14.89 -7.64
CA ALA A 252 -9.89 -14.05 -6.48
C ALA A 252 -10.80 -12.83 -6.57
N ARG A 253 -11.24 -12.33 -5.42
CA ARG A 253 -11.98 -11.07 -5.31
C ARG A 253 -11.03 -9.95 -4.93
N ASP A 254 -11.33 -8.74 -5.40
CA ASP A 254 -10.67 -7.51 -4.97
C ASP A 254 -11.63 -6.35 -5.24
N THR A 255 -11.39 -5.20 -4.63
CA THR A 255 -12.15 -3.98 -4.91
C THR A 255 -11.26 -2.99 -5.63
N HIS A 256 -11.81 -2.40 -6.69
CA HIS A 256 -11.19 -1.30 -7.40
C HIS A 256 -12.14 -0.11 -7.42
N PHE A 257 -11.64 1.07 -7.74
CA PHE A 257 -12.40 2.31 -7.63
C PHE A 257 -12.20 3.16 -8.86
N GLN A 258 -13.30 3.63 -9.44
CA GLN A 258 -13.28 4.69 -10.46
C GLN A 258 -13.45 6.03 -9.76
N VAL A 259 -12.59 6.99 -10.09
CA VAL A 259 -12.45 8.23 -9.35
C VAL A 259 -12.48 9.42 -10.30
N THR A 260 -13.24 10.46 -9.94
CA THR A 260 -13.28 11.74 -10.63
C THR A 260 -13.25 12.89 -9.64
N GLY A 261 -12.90 14.09 -10.11
CA GLY A 261 -12.75 15.28 -9.28
C GLY A 261 -11.29 15.59 -8.89
N PRO A 262 -11.06 16.51 -7.94
CA PRO A 262 -9.72 17.02 -7.65
C PRO A 262 -8.68 15.96 -7.25
N VAL A 263 -9.10 14.85 -6.62
CA VAL A 263 -8.20 13.75 -6.24
C VAL A 263 -7.50 13.08 -7.44
N VAL A 264 -8.00 13.25 -8.66
CA VAL A 264 -7.31 12.79 -9.89
C VAL A 264 -5.96 13.50 -10.03
N ALA A 265 -5.84 14.76 -9.60
CA ALA A 265 -4.58 15.48 -9.60
C ALA A 265 -3.56 14.87 -8.65
N ASP A 266 -4.00 14.40 -7.47
CA ASP A 266 -3.14 13.74 -6.51
C ASP A 266 -2.60 12.42 -7.09
N LEU A 267 -3.48 11.59 -7.64
CA LEU A 267 -3.13 10.31 -8.24
C LEU A 267 -2.20 10.48 -9.46
N PHE A 268 -2.49 11.46 -10.31
CA PHE A 268 -1.62 11.82 -11.43
C PHE A 268 -0.24 12.27 -10.95
N SER A 269 -0.18 13.15 -9.94
CA SER A 269 1.09 13.64 -9.39
C SER A 269 1.96 12.50 -8.85
N VAL A 270 1.37 11.54 -8.14
CA VAL A 270 2.10 10.36 -7.64
C VAL A 270 2.67 9.54 -8.79
N ALA A 271 1.82 9.12 -9.72
CA ALA A 271 2.25 8.27 -10.84
C ALA A 271 3.24 8.99 -11.78
N ALA A 272 3.09 10.30 -11.98
CA ALA A 272 4.01 11.10 -12.79
C ALA A 272 5.38 11.26 -12.12
N GLU A 273 5.42 11.36 -10.79
CA GLU A 273 6.67 11.37 -10.02
C GLU A 273 7.38 10.00 -10.09
N ASP A 274 6.64 8.90 -9.99
CA ASP A 274 7.17 7.54 -10.19
C ASP A 274 7.70 7.35 -11.62
N TRP A 275 6.95 7.80 -12.63
CA TRP A 275 7.40 7.77 -14.02
C TRP A 275 8.71 8.55 -14.20
N ARG A 276 8.75 9.80 -13.74
CA ARG A 276 9.95 10.65 -13.82
C ARG A 276 11.14 10.05 -13.10
N PHE A 277 10.91 9.44 -11.94
CA PHE A 277 11.98 8.79 -11.17
C PHE A 277 12.66 7.67 -11.97
N VAL A 278 11.89 6.95 -12.79
CA VAL A 278 12.40 5.82 -13.58
C VAL A 278 12.94 6.27 -14.94
N SER A 279 12.15 7.01 -15.72
CA SER A 279 12.44 7.35 -17.11
C SER A 279 13.24 8.66 -17.27
N GLY A 280 13.23 9.53 -16.25
CA GLY A 280 13.73 10.90 -16.34
C GLY A 280 12.80 11.86 -17.11
N GLU A 281 11.73 11.36 -17.73
CA GLU A 281 10.76 12.17 -18.48
C GLU A 281 9.85 12.93 -17.53
N LEU A 282 9.70 14.24 -17.78
CA LEU A 282 8.77 15.08 -17.06
C LEU A 282 7.50 15.24 -17.90
N LEU A 283 6.39 14.63 -17.44
CA LEU A 283 5.10 14.66 -18.12
C LEU A 283 4.51 16.08 -18.10
N LYS A 284 4.73 16.84 -19.18
CA LYS A 284 4.34 18.24 -19.36
C LYS A 284 3.69 18.48 -20.72
N GLY A 285 2.97 19.58 -20.84
CA GLY A 285 2.27 19.98 -22.07
C GLY A 285 0.80 19.56 -22.08
N ASP A 286 0.13 19.85 -23.20
CA ASP A 286 -1.33 19.77 -23.30
C ASP A 286 -1.90 18.37 -23.09
N ALA A 287 -1.15 17.34 -23.50
CA ALA A 287 -1.53 15.94 -23.30
C ALA A 287 -1.65 15.58 -21.82
N TRP A 288 -0.80 16.16 -20.97
CA TRP A 288 -0.64 15.80 -19.55
C TRP A 288 -1.32 16.81 -18.60
N GLN A 289 -2.22 17.64 -19.11
CA GLN A 289 -2.98 18.58 -18.28
C GLN A 289 -4.07 17.85 -17.49
N VAL A 290 -4.00 17.95 -16.17
CA VAL A 290 -5.09 17.55 -15.28
C VAL A 290 -6.24 18.53 -15.40
N ALA A 291 -7.45 18.01 -15.64
CA ALA A 291 -8.64 18.82 -15.79
C ALA A 291 -9.00 19.53 -14.49
N THR A 292 -9.53 20.74 -14.62
CA THR A 292 -10.14 21.42 -13.47
C THR A 292 -11.49 20.75 -13.18
N PRO A 293 -11.79 20.36 -11.93
CA PRO A 293 -13.05 19.71 -11.61
C PRO A 293 -14.26 20.54 -12.03
N ALA A 294 -15.27 19.89 -12.62
CA ALA A 294 -16.54 20.54 -12.97
C ALA A 294 -17.48 20.71 -11.77
N ALA A 295 -17.30 19.91 -10.71
CA ALA A 295 -18.13 19.96 -9.51
C ALA A 295 -17.87 21.25 -8.71
N ALA A 296 -18.94 21.84 -8.18
CA ALA A 296 -18.83 22.99 -7.29
C ALA A 296 -18.11 22.61 -5.99
N PRO A 297 -17.21 23.46 -5.46
CA PRO A 297 -16.65 23.28 -4.11
C PRO A 297 -17.78 23.08 -3.07
N GLY A 298 -17.58 22.16 -2.13
CA GLY A 298 -18.55 21.82 -1.08
C GLY A 298 -19.55 20.71 -1.43
N GLN A 299 -19.54 20.19 -2.67
CA GLN A 299 -20.31 18.99 -3.05
C GLN A 299 -19.84 17.72 -2.30
N PRO A 300 -20.73 16.73 -2.07
CA PRO A 300 -20.53 15.69 -1.10
C PRO A 300 -19.56 14.63 -1.62
N MET A 301 -18.33 14.67 -1.11
CA MET A 301 -17.40 13.55 -0.90
C MET A 301 -16.04 14.19 -0.72
N LEU A 302 -15.55 14.17 0.52
CA LEU A 302 -14.27 14.78 0.84
C LEU A 302 -13.20 13.70 0.68
N ALA A 303 -12.19 13.95 -0.16
CA ALA A 303 -11.17 12.95 -0.42
C ALA A 303 -9.79 13.55 -0.68
N ARG A 304 -8.77 12.73 -0.44
CA ARG A 304 -7.39 12.97 -0.89
C ARG A 304 -6.70 11.64 -1.14
N ALA A 305 -5.71 11.65 -2.03
CA ALA A 305 -4.83 10.50 -2.16
C ALA A 305 -3.75 10.53 -1.07
N VAL A 306 -3.45 9.36 -0.51
CA VAL A 306 -2.48 9.16 0.56
C VAL A 306 -1.39 8.25 0.02
N ALA A 307 -0.33 8.87 -0.48
CA ALA A 307 0.86 8.15 -0.93
C ALA A 307 1.77 7.82 0.26
N SER A 308 2.17 6.56 0.38
CA SER A 308 3.22 6.14 1.32
C SER A 308 4.33 5.40 0.59
N GLY A 309 5.50 5.33 1.22
CA GLY A 309 6.65 4.63 0.69
C GLY A 309 7.92 4.90 1.47
N PRO A 310 8.99 4.12 1.26
CA PRO A 310 10.28 4.21 1.97
C PRO A 310 11.10 5.47 1.59
N ASP A 311 10.45 6.62 1.52
CA ASP A 311 11.00 7.94 1.22
C ASP A 311 10.55 8.95 2.31
N ALA A 312 10.29 10.20 1.92
CA ALA A 312 9.78 11.21 2.83
C ALA A 312 8.36 10.92 3.38
N SER A 313 7.68 9.88 2.88
CA SER A 313 6.29 9.50 3.19
C SER A 313 6.15 8.20 4.01
N ILE A 314 7.25 7.63 4.53
CA ILE A 314 7.27 6.26 5.13
C ILE A 314 6.27 6.02 6.27
N GLU A 315 5.99 7.01 7.10
CA GLU A 315 5.04 6.87 8.21
C GLU A 315 3.66 7.48 7.89
N THR A 316 3.40 7.86 6.64
CA THR A 316 2.17 8.59 6.28
C THR A 316 0.92 7.77 6.55
N ASN A 317 0.86 6.56 5.99
CA ASN A 317 -0.28 5.67 6.13
C ASN A 317 -0.44 5.24 7.61
N HIS A 318 0.66 4.86 8.24
CA HIS A 318 0.69 4.46 9.65
C HIS A 318 0.13 5.53 10.60
N ASN A 319 0.60 6.78 10.49
CA ASN A 319 0.14 7.88 11.32
C ASN A 319 -1.35 8.22 11.06
N LEU A 320 -1.79 8.16 9.80
CA LEU A 320 -3.18 8.42 9.46
C LEU A 320 -4.13 7.38 10.05
N LEU A 321 -3.76 6.09 9.98
CA LEU A 321 -4.52 5.00 10.60
C LEU A 321 -4.59 5.14 12.12
N ILE A 322 -3.47 5.45 12.79
CA ILE A 322 -3.46 5.74 14.24
C ILE A 322 -4.41 6.90 14.55
N GLY A 323 -4.34 7.98 13.77
CA GLY A 323 -5.24 9.12 13.88
C GLY A 323 -6.71 8.72 13.78
N ALA A 324 -7.07 7.97 12.75
CA ALA A 324 -8.44 7.49 12.51
C ALA A 324 -8.95 6.61 13.67
N PHE A 325 -8.13 5.67 14.15
CA PHE A 325 -8.47 4.82 15.30
C PHE A 325 -8.61 5.60 16.60
N SER A 326 -7.84 6.68 16.76
CA SER A 326 -7.92 7.54 17.95
C SER A 326 -9.24 8.29 18.04
N VAL A 327 -9.82 8.69 16.90
CA VAL A 327 -11.07 9.46 16.84
C VAL A 327 -12.32 8.59 16.78
N ALA A 328 -12.19 7.29 16.53
CA ALA A 328 -13.30 6.32 16.44
C ALA A 328 -14.15 6.27 17.72
N ARG A 329 -15.48 6.22 17.55
CA ARG A 329 -16.47 6.25 18.65
C ARG A 329 -17.41 5.05 18.71
N LYS A 330 -17.70 4.41 17.58
CA LYS A 330 -18.72 3.36 17.43
C LYS A 330 -18.13 2.08 16.84
N SER A 331 -17.51 2.16 15.67
CA SER A 331 -17.01 1.01 14.92
C SER A 331 -15.69 1.29 14.21
N ILE A 332 -14.84 0.25 14.14
CA ILE A 332 -13.72 0.15 13.20
C ILE A 332 -13.90 -1.19 12.47
N ARG A 333 -14.14 -1.14 11.16
CA ARG A 333 -14.24 -2.33 10.32
C ARG A 333 -13.06 -2.37 9.37
N VAL A 334 -12.35 -3.48 9.36
CA VAL A 334 -11.15 -3.70 8.56
C VAL A 334 -11.34 -4.96 7.73
N MET A 335 -11.02 -4.89 6.44
CA MET A 335 -10.89 -6.02 5.56
C MET A 335 -9.55 -5.92 4.84
N SER A 336 -8.69 -6.92 5.03
CA SER A 336 -7.36 -6.97 4.44
C SER A 336 -6.95 -8.42 4.18
N PRO A 337 -6.27 -8.73 3.06
CA PRO A 337 -5.77 -10.08 2.84
C PRO A 337 -4.68 -10.48 3.84
N TYR A 338 -3.96 -9.50 4.38
CA TYR A 338 -2.91 -9.68 5.38
C TYR A 338 -3.09 -8.67 6.50
N PHE A 339 -3.29 -9.18 7.71
CA PHE A 339 -3.40 -8.39 8.93
C PHE A 339 -2.25 -8.79 9.86
N LEU A 340 -1.12 -8.12 9.68
CA LEU A 340 0.09 -8.30 10.47
C LEU A 340 0.59 -6.94 11.00
N PRO A 341 -0.27 -6.16 11.70
CA PRO A 341 0.09 -4.82 12.15
C PRO A 341 1.25 -4.85 13.15
N ASP A 342 1.96 -3.74 13.24
CA ASP A 342 2.96 -3.54 14.28
C ASP A 342 2.32 -3.30 15.66
N ARG A 343 3.17 -3.09 16.66
CA ARG A 343 2.75 -2.96 18.04
C ARG A 343 1.95 -1.67 18.26
N GLU A 344 2.31 -0.62 17.54
CA GLU A 344 1.71 0.71 17.60
C GLU A 344 0.27 0.66 17.11
N LEU A 345 0.01 0.04 15.95
CA LEU A 345 -1.34 -0.15 15.43
C LEU A 345 -2.17 -1.10 16.30
N ILE A 346 -1.58 -2.18 16.82
CA ILE A 346 -2.26 -3.05 17.79
C ILE A 346 -2.65 -2.24 19.04
N SER A 347 -1.74 -1.40 19.56
CA SER A 347 -2.03 -0.56 20.73
C SER A 347 -3.17 0.42 20.43
N ALA A 348 -3.20 1.03 19.24
CA ALA A 348 -4.26 1.94 18.83
C ALA A 348 -5.63 1.24 18.75
N LEU A 349 -5.70 0.07 18.09
CA LEU A 349 -6.91 -0.74 18.00
C LEU A 349 -7.40 -1.19 19.37
N THR A 350 -6.52 -1.77 20.18
CA THR A 350 -6.90 -2.31 21.50
C THR A 350 -7.28 -1.21 22.48
N THR A 351 -6.70 -0.01 22.36
CA THR A 351 -7.12 1.17 23.11
C THR A 351 -8.51 1.63 22.67
N ALA A 352 -8.80 1.65 21.36
CA ALA A 352 -10.14 1.97 20.85
C ALA A 352 -11.19 0.96 21.33
N ALA A 353 -10.87 -0.34 21.28
CA ALA A 353 -11.76 -1.39 21.78
C ALA A 353 -12.07 -1.23 23.27
N ARG A 354 -11.08 -0.84 24.08
CA ARG A 354 -11.30 -0.52 25.51
C ARG A 354 -12.16 0.71 25.76
N ARG A 355 -12.28 1.62 24.78
CA ARG A 355 -13.24 2.74 24.84
C ARG A 355 -14.68 2.32 24.48
N GLY A 356 -14.89 1.04 24.14
CA GLY A 356 -16.20 0.51 23.72
C GLY A 356 -16.43 0.58 22.21
N VAL A 357 -15.41 0.87 21.41
CA VAL A 357 -15.51 0.82 19.95
C VAL A 357 -15.57 -0.63 19.49
N GLU A 358 -16.55 -0.99 18.67
CA GLU A 358 -16.64 -2.32 18.07
C GLU A 358 -15.60 -2.47 16.95
N ILE A 359 -14.75 -3.49 17.05
CA ILE A 359 -13.69 -3.69 16.05
C ILE A 359 -13.85 -5.06 15.38
N ASP A 360 -14.08 -5.03 14.07
CA ASP A 360 -14.15 -6.22 13.22
C ASP A 360 -12.97 -6.25 12.24
N ILE A 361 -12.20 -7.32 12.30
CA ILE A 361 -11.07 -7.58 11.41
C ILE A 361 -11.40 -8.79 10.55
N VAL A 362 -11.51 -8.58 9.26
CA VAL A 362 -11.89 -9.60 8.28
C VAL A 362 -10.66 -9.95 7.44
N VAL A 363 -10.33 -11.24 7.43
CA VAL A 363 -9.21 -11.81 6.67
C VAL A 363 -9.68 -13.04 5.89
N PRO A 364 -9.04 -13.42 4.78
CA PRO A 364 -9.44 -14.61 4.04
C PRO A 364 -9.07 -15.91 4.76
N ALA A 365 -9.92 -16.94 4.67
CA ALA A 365 -9.57 -18.29 5.15
C ALA A 365 -8.54 -18.97 4.24
N VAL A 366 -8.69 -18.81 2.92
CA VAL A 366 -7.74 -19.28 1.92
C VAL A 366 -6.82 -18.13 1.54
N ASN A 367 -5.52 -18.28 1.73
CA ASN A 367 -4.55 -17.24 1.46
C ASN A 367 -3.53 -17.71 0.41
N ASN A 368 -3.14 -16.83 -0.50
CA ASN A 368 -2.12 -17.12 -1.52
C ASN A 368 -0.69 -17.14 -0.95
N LEU A 369 -0.46 -16.56 0.24
CA LEU A 369 0.84 -16.52 0.93
C LEU A 369 0.80 -17.31 2.23
N PHE A 370 1.16 -18.60 2.17
CA PHE A 370 1.16 -19.50 3.34
C PHE A 370 1.96 -18.96 4.53
N LEU A 371 3.16 -18.42 4.30
CA LEU A 371 4.02 -17.91 5.38
C LEU A 371 3.38 -16.72 6.11
N VAL A 372 2.75 -15.81 5.36
CA VAL A 372 2.07 -14.63 5.91
C VAL A 372 0.83 -15.05 6.68
N ASP A 373 0.05 -16.01 6.17
CA ASP A 373 -1.14 -16.53 6.86
C ASP A 373 -0.79 -17.16 8.23
N ARG A 374 0.30 -17.94 8.30
CA ARG A 374 0.77 -18.51 9.57
C ARG A 374 1.24 -17.43 10.55
N ALA A 375 2.02 -16.46 10.09
CA ALA A 375 2.51 -15.36 10.91
C ALA A 375 1.36 -14.50 11.47
N MET A 376 0.39 -14.16 10.62
CA MET A 376 -0.83 -13.43 10.99
C MET A 376 -1.64 -14.21 12.04
N THR A 377 -1.83 -15.52 11.84
CA THR A 377 -2.58 -16.36 12.78
C THR A 377 -1.90 -16.43 14.15
N ALA A 378 -0.58 -16.35 14.21
CA ALA A 378 0.17 -16.29 15.47
C ALA A 378 -0.13 -15.00 16.26
N GLN A 379 -0.52 -13.91 15.57
CA GLN A 379 -0.72 -12.58 16.14
C GLN A 379 -2.16 -12.29 16.57
N PHE A 380 -3.14 -13.06 16.09
CA PHE A 380 -4.56 -12.85 16.43
C PHE A 380 -4.85 -12.87 17.94
N ASP A 381 -4.06 -13.60 18.73
CA ASP A 381 -4.22 -13.63 20.18
C ASP A 381 -3.95 -12.26 20.84
N GLN A 382 -3.23 -11.36 20.18
CA GLN A 382 -2.92 -10.02 20.67
C GLN A 382 -4.11 -9.06 20.54
N VAL A 383 -4.98 -9.27 19.56
CA VAL A 383 -6.18 -8.44 19.35
C VAL A 383 -7.43 -9.05 19.99
N LEU A 384 -7.60 -10.38 19.92
CA LEU A 384 -8.77 -11.08 20.49
C LEU A 384 -8.87 -10.93 22.01
N LYS A 385 -7.73 -10.90 22.74
CA LYS A 385 -7.70 -10.69 24.20
C LYS A 385 -8.17 -9.29 24.61
N HIS A 386 -8.34 -8.39 23.66
CA HIS A 386 -8.62 -6.98 23.89
C HIS A 386 -9.86 -6.53 23.13
N TYR A 387 -10.87 -7.40 23.07
CA TYR A 387 -12.23 -7.12 22.57
C TYR A 387 -12.37 -6.87 21.07
N CYS A 388 -11.30 -7.00 20.27
CA CYS A 388 -11.43 -7.06 18.82
C CYS A 388 -12.01 -8.42 18.39
N ARG A 389 -12.77 -8.43 17.30
CA ARG A 389 -13.32 -9.63 16.66
C ARG A 389 -12.55 -9.90 15.37
N VAL A 390 -12.16 -11.15 15.17
CA VAL A 390 -11.45 -11.59 13.95
C VAL A 390 -12.31 -12.62 13.23
N TRP A 391 -12.48 -12.43 11.92
CA TRP A 391 -13.34 -13.21 11.06
C TRP A 391 -12.53 -13.75 9.88
N ARG A 392 -12.63 -15.07 9.63
CA ARG A 392 -12.06 -15.71 8.44
C ARG A 392 -13.14 -15.98 7.40
N THR A 393 -13.11 -15.26 6.28
CA THR A 393 -14.10 -15.40 5.21
C THR A 393 -13.93 -16.72 4.48
N GLN A 394 -15.04 -17.38 4.17
CA GLN A 394 -15.03 -18.59 3.35
C GLN A 394 -15.09 -18.25 1.86
N GLY A 395 -14.71 -19.22 1.03
CA GLY A 395 -14.71 -19.08 -0.43
C GLY A 395 -13.37 -18.62 -1.00
N SER A 396 -13.43 -17.98 -2.17
CA SER A 396 -12.26 -17.54 -2.91
C SER A 396 -11.48 -16.46 -2.16
N PHE A 397 -10.17 -16.42 -2.39
CA PHE A 397 -9.27 -15.43 -1.80
C PHE A 397 -9.76 -14.01 -2.10
N ASP A 398 -9.89 -13.19 -1.06
CA ASP A 398 -10.27 -11.79 -1.19
C ASP A 398 -9.08 -10.89 -0.84
N HIS A 399 -8.66 -10.11 -1.82
CA HIS A 399 -7.50 -9.24 -1.78
C HIS A 399 -7.87 -7.77 -1.53
N SER A 400 -9.14 -7.47 -1.23
CA SER A 400 -9.60 -6.10 -0.94
C SER A 400 -8.89 -5.51 0.29
N LYS A 401 -8.53 -4.23 0.23
CA LYS A 401 -8.03 -3.45 1.37
C LYS A 401 -9.00 -2.33 1.67
N LEU A 402 -9.94 -2.63 2.57
CA LEU A 402 -11.05 -1.75 2.91
C LEU A 402 -11.04 -1.49 4.40
N LEU A 403 -11.29 -0.25 4.77
CA LEU A 403 -11.42 0.13 6.16
C LEU A 403 -12.47 1.21 6.29
N SER A 404 -13.32 1.10 7.31
CA SER A 404 -14.26 2.16 7.68
C SER A 404 -14.28 2.41 9.18
N VAL A 405 -14.47 3.68 9.55
CA VAL A 405 -14.63 4.15 10.92
C VAL A 405 -15.99 4.84 11.05
N ASP A 406 -16.80 4.32 11.96
CA ASP A 406 -18.11 4.82 12.36
C ASP A 406 -19.13 5.02 11.22
N GLY A 407 -18.94 4.38 10.07
CA GLY A 407 -19.74 4.62 8.87
C GLY A 407 -19.66 6.05 8.33
N LEU A 408 -18.60 6.79 8.66
CA LEU A 408 -18.41 8.20 8.23
C LEU A 408 -17.10 8.41 7.47
N TRP A 409 -16.07 7.67 7.84
CA TRP A 409 -14.75 7.74 7.24
C TRP A 409 -14.39 6.38 6.64
N ALA A 410 -13.79 6.39 5.46
CA ALA A 410 -13.33 5.20 4.76
C ALA A 410 -11.90 5.40 4.27
N TYR A 411 -11.18 4.28 4.20
CA TYR A 411 -9.82 4.21 3.72
C TYR A 411 -9.68 3.00 2.82
N ILE A 412 -9.34 3.26 1.56
CA ILE A 412 -9.39 2.28 0.47
C ILE A 412 -8.17 2.43 -0.43
N GLY A 413 -7.63 1.34 -0.97
CA GLY A 413 -6.47 1.46 -1.84
C GLY A 413 -5.67 0.19 -2.01
N SER A 414 -4.34 0.35 -2.06
CA SER A 414 -3.39 -0.73 -2.28
C SER A 414 -2.73 -1.27 -1.01
N SER A 415 -2.79 -0.53 0.10
CA SER A 415 -2.04 -0.86 1.31
C SER A 415 -2.65 -2.00 2.11
N ASN A 416 -1.84 -3.01 2.40
CA ASN A 416 -2.17 -4.02 3.39
C ASN A 416 -1.82 -3.51 4.81
N LEU A 417 -2.39 -4.13 5.83
CA LEU A 417 -2.03 -3.86 7.22
C LEU A 417 -0.91 -4.79 7.69
N ASP A 418 0.24 -4.72 7.01
CA ASP A 418 1.48 -5.44 7.36
C ASP A 418 2.70 -4.51 7.32
N ALA A 419 3.77 -4.92 7.99
CA ALA A 419 4.98 -4.09 8.13
C ALA A 419 5.64 -3.79 6.78
N ARG A 420 5.56 -4.74 5.83
CA ARG A 420 6.14 -4.55 4.50
C ARG A 420 5.40 -3.47 3.71
N SER A 421 4.08 -3.52 3.65
CA SER A 421 3.24 -2.54 2.95
C SER A 421 3.39 -1.16 3.58
N LEU A 422 3.40 -1.08 4.91
CA LEU A 422 3.47 0.19 5.63
C LEU A 422 4.86 0.85 5.60
N ARG A 423 5.95 0.09 5.40
CA ARG A 423 7.33 0.64 5.53
C ARG A 423 8.24 0.45 4.33
N LEU A 424 8.00 -0.56 3.49
CA LEU A 424 8.95 -0.99 2.45
C LEU A 424 8.41 -0.83 1.03
N ASN A 425 7.10 -0.93 0.83
CA ASN A 425 6.48 -0.73 -0.47
C ASN A 425 6.08 0.74 -0.66
N PHE A 426 6.11 1.20 -1.90
CA PHE A 426 5.35 2.37 -2.29
C PHE A 426 3.89 1.95 -2.48
N GLU A 427 2.98 2.60 -1.76
CA GLU A 427 1.55 2.33 -1.78
C GLU A 427 0.77 3.62 -2.07
N ILE A 428 -0.51 3.46 -2.42
CA ILE A 428 -1.44 4.55 -2.64
C ILE A 428 -2.82 4.14 -2.12
N ASP A 429 -3.39 5.00 -1.28
CA ASP A 429 -4.75 4.86 -0.80
C ASP A 429 -5.51 6.17 -1.00
N ILE A 430 -6.82 6.13 -0.78
CA ILE A 430 -7.70 7.29 -0.74
C ILE A 430 -8.34 7.34 0.62
N GLU A 431 -8.13 8.47 1.31
CA GLU A 431 -8.93 8.84 2.46
C GLU A 431 -10.25 9.44 1.96
N VAL A 432 -11.37 8.95 2.47
CA VAL A 432 -12.71 9.44 2.11
C VAL A 432 -13.49 9.76 3.38
N LEU A 433 -13.99 10.99 3.49
CA LEU A 433 -14.93 11.39 4.52
C LEU A 433 -16.28 11.67 3.85
N ASP A 434 -17.11 10.63 3.81
CA ASP A 434 -18.47 10.64 3.27
C ASP A 434 -19.28 9.50 3.89
N ALA A 435 -20.45 9.83 4.46
CA ALA A 435 -21.26 8.86 5.20
C ALA A 435 -21.90 7.80 4.29
N GLY A 436 -22.29 8.17 3.06
CA GLY A 436 -22.88 7.22 2.11
C GLY A 436 -21.85 6.21 1.66
N PHE A 437 -20.70 6.71 1.20
CA PHE A 437 -19.60 5.86 0.75
C PHE A 437 -19.05 4.98 1.88
N ALA A 438 -18.83 5.53 3.08
CA ALA A 438 -18.36 4.73 4.22
C ALA A 438 -19.36 3.65 4.63
N ALA A 439 -20.67 3.91 4.55
CA ALA A 439 -21.70 2.90 4.79
C ALA A 439 -21.69 1.78 3.74
N GLU A 440 -21.45 2.09 2.46
CA GLU A 440 -21.28 1.08 1.40
C GLU A 440 -20.07 0.16 1.69
N ILE A 441 -18.95 0.75 2.11
CA ILE A 441 -17.77 -0.02 2.54
C ILE A 441 -18.09 -0.88 3.77
N GLU A 442 -18.75 -0.34 4.80
CA GLU A 442 -19.15 -1.13 5.98
C GLU A 442 -20.11 -2.27 5.62
N ALA A 443 -21.02 -2.07 4.67
CA ALA A 443 -21.95 -3.08 4.18
C ALA A 443 -21.21 -4.21 3.47
N ARG A 444 -20.21 -3.88 2.63
CA ARG A 444 -19.37 -4.88 1.96
C ARG A 444 -18.57 -5.73 2.96
N ILE A 445 -17.98 -5.10 3.97
CA ILE A 445 -17.30 -5.82 5.06
C ILE A 445 -18.30 -6.67 5.85
N GLY A 446 -19.50 -6.14 6.14
CA GLY A 446 -20.56 -6.87 6.83
C GLY A 446 -21.05 -8.11 6.07
N SER A 447 -21.18 -8.02 4.75
CA SER A 447 -21.51 -9.16 3.88
C SER A 447 -20.43 -10.24 3.95
N ALA A 448 -19.16 -9.84 3.96
CA ALA A 448 -18.05 -10.78 4.13
C ALA A 448 -18.11 -11.48 5.51
N ILE A 449 -18.42 -10.75 6.58
CA ILE A 449 -18.61 -11.31 7.94
C ILE A 449 -19.74 -12.33 7.99
N ALA A 450 -20.86 -12.09 7.31
CA ALA A 450 -22.02 -12.99 7.31
C ALA A 450 -21.69 -14.42 6.84
N SER A 451 -20.67 -14.56 5.98
CA SER A 451 -20.17 -15.85 5.47
C SER A 451 -18.90 -16.35 6.17
N ALA A 452 -18.41 -15.63 7.19
CA ALA A 452 -17.12 -15.87 7.83
C ALA A 452 -17.23 -16.76 9.08
N ALA A 453 -16.15 -17.47 9.38
CA ALA A 453 -15.98 -18.15 10.65
C ALA A 453 -15.30 -17.22 11.66
N ALA A 454 -15.87 -17.11 12.86
CA ALA A 454 -15.25 -16.37 13.96
C ALA A 454 -13.98 -17.09 14.46
N VAL A 455 -12.89 -16.35 14.62
CA VAL A 455 -11.68 -16.83 15.27
C VAL A 455 -11.77 -16.54 16.76
N THR A 456 -11.60 -17.57 17.59
CA THR A 456 -11.70 -17.46 19.06
C THR A 456 -10.38 -17.84 19.73
N ILE A 457 -10.14 -17.35 20.95
CA ILE A 457 -8.93 -17.72 21.72
C ILE A 457 -8.88 -19.24 21.95
N GLU A 458 -10.04 -19.85 22.19
CA GLU A 458 -10.23 -21.28 22.43
C GLU A 458 -9.78 -22.08 21.21
N THR A 459 -10.27 -21.73 20.02
CA THR A 459 -9.88 -22.38 18.76
C THR A 459 -8.38 -22.19 18.48
N LEU A 460 -7.81 -21.01 18.72
CA LEU A 460 -6.38 -20.78 18.53
C LEU A 460 -5.52 -21.62 19.46
N ARG A 461 -5.94 -21.82 20.71
CA ARG A 461 -5.23 -22.61 21.73
C ARG A 461 -5.38 -24.10 21.55
N ALA A 462 -6.51 -24.57 21.03
CA ALA A 462 -6.78 -25.99 20.78
C ALA A 462 -5.89 -26.60 19.68
N ARG A 463 -5.25 -25.77 18.84
CA ARG A 463 -4.35 -26.23 17.79
C ARG A 463 -3.12 -26.97 18.35
N PRO A 464 -2.60 -28.00 17.65
CA PRO A 464 -1.43 -28.76 18.09
C PRO A 464 -0.22 -27.87 18.42
N PHE A 465 0.57 -28.27 19.42
CA PHE A 465 1.74 -27.51 19.86
C PHE A 465 2.71 -27.19 18.71
N ILE A 466 3.05 -28.18 17.88
CA ILE A 466 3.97 -28.01 16.75
C ILE A 466 3.43 -26.96 15.76
N VAL A 467 2.13 -26.98 15.47
CA VAL A 467 1.48 -26.00 14.59
C VAL A 467 1.63 -24.59 15.17
N ARG A 468 1.33 -24.40 16.47
CA ARG A 468 1.47 -23.10 17.14
C ARG A 468 2.93 -22.63 17.22
N LEU A 469 3.88 -23.56 17.38
CA LEU A 469 5.30 -23.25 17.39
C LEU A 469 5.77 -22.75 16.02
N VAL A 470 5.41 -23.44 14.94
CA VAL A 470 5.72 -23.02 13.57
C VAL A 470 5.13 -21.64 13.28
N ASP A 471 3.86 -21.40 13.63
CA ASP A 471 3.23 -20.09 13.47
C ASP A 471 4.03 -18.98 14.17
N ARG A 472 4.45 -19.22 15.41
CA ARG A 472 5.24 -18.25 16.19
C ARG A 472 6.65 -18.05 15.65
N VAL A 473 7.30 -19.08 15.13
CA VAL A 473 8.60 -18.96 14.47
C VAL A 473 8.47 -18.12 13.20
N LEU A 474 7.44 -18.36 12.39
CA LEU A 474 7.18 -17.57 11.18
C LEU A 474 6.82 -16.12 11.51
N TRP A 475 6.10 -15.89 12.60
CA TRP A 475 5.81 -14.55 13.13
C TRP A 475 7.06 -13.76 13.52
N LEU A 476 8.19 -14.39 13.87
CA LEU A 476 9.44 -13.65 14.09
C LEU A 476 9.94 -12.94 12.80
N GLY A 477 9.50 -13.41 11.63
CA GLY A 477 9.77 -12.78 10.33
C GLY A 477 8.87 -11.58 10.00
N SER A 478 7.86 -11.26 10.83
CA SER A 478 6.85 -10.22 10.56
C SER A 478 7.41 -8.86 10.10
N PRO A 479 8.57 -8.36 10.60
CA PRO A 479 9.12 -7.09 10.11
C PRO A 479 9.47 -7.05 8.61
N TYR A 480 9.50 -8.20 7.93
CA TYR A 480 9.84 -8.35 6.52
C TYR A 480 8.73 -8.98 5.67
N LEU A 481 7.67 -9.47 6.32
CA LEU A 481 6.53 -10.14 5.68
C LEU A 481 5.51 -9.11 5.18
#